data_AF-A0A372GK36-F1
#
_entry.id   AF-A0A372GK36-F1
#
_cell.length_a   1.000
_cell.length_b   1.000
_cell.length_c   1.000
_cell.angle_alpha   90.00
_cell.angle_beta   90.00
_cell.angle_gamma   90.00
#
_symmetry.space_group_name_H-M   'P 1'
#
loop_
_entity.id
_entity.type
_entity.pdbx_description
1 polymer ?
#
loop_
_entity_poly.entity_id
_entity_poly.type
_entity_poly.pdbx_seq_one_letter_code
_entity_poly.pdbx_strand_id
1 'polypeptide(L)'
;MSSTVQICLRHPGDPAAAMARIAVALDVPGYFASADEFAFTLRSDPWTTPDGVLSVDLSALDRELYGTGDDTAFAPYDFELSLELRNVPAQARQELLERAGRAVFDRLTGLNVPLAFGDGTDLFADFLPGRGVREFPPGVSWDEDARDTWFEPSLHGSRPAPSFDKERTSPARPSHGAVRVYETDGLLQIVPWGEAGPVTPVASVRAQAGPALLGRLLAEELERSTPPSPQKNDPWPWVSGTARLSPEEYARTAVSIDVRVAEGAVQAVPLGAADDALAERRPGPWDDEAAGELVLRLIGRLRAHAPT
;
A
#
# COMPACT_ATOMS: atom_id res chain seq x y z
N MET A 1 -2.02 3.16 -27.53
CA MET A 1 -2.78 3.64 -26.36
C MET A 1 -2.55 2.61 -25.26
N SER A 2 -2.12 3.04 -24.07
CA SER A 2 -2.04 2.10 -22.95
C SER A 2 -3.47 1.86 -22.47
N SER A 3 -3.92 0.62 -22.54
CA SER A 3 -5.18 0.20 -21.92
C SER A 3 -4.95 0.15 -20.42
N THR A 4 -5.69 0.94 -19.66
CA THR A 4 -5.70 0.93 -18.20
C THR A 4 -7.13 0.66 -17.72
N VAL A 5 -7.25 -0.11 -16.64
CA VAL A 5 -8.49 -0.20 -15.86
C VAL A 5 -8.24 0.39 -14.49
N GLN A 6 -9.28 0.98 -13.91
CA GLN A 6 -9.21 1.79 -12.72
C GLN A 6 -10.15 1.24 -11.65
N ILE A 7 -9.68 1.23 -10.41
CA ILE A 7 -10.52 0.94 -9.24
C ILE A 7 -10.43 2.15 -8.31
N CYS A 8 -11.54 2.86 -8.17
CA CYS A 8 -11.68 3.95 -7.20
C CYS A 8 -12.09 3.36 -5.84
N LEU A 9 -11.45 3.82 -4.76
CA LEU A 9 -11.81 3.40 -3.41
C LEU A 9 -11.88 4.57 -2.44
N ARG A 10 -12.75 4.40 -1.44
CA ARG A 10 -12.86 5.31 -0.31
C ARG A 10 -11.99 4.82 0.84
N HIS A 11 -11.17 5.69 1.41
CA HIS A 11 -10.35 5.33 2.55
C HIS A 11 -10.04 6.56 3.45
N PRO A 12 -10.34 6.48 4.77
CA PRO A 12 -10.24 7.63 5.68
C PRO A 12 -8.80 8.03 6.07
N GLY A 13 -7.83 7.18 5.77
CA GLY A 13 -6.40 7.41 6.02
C GLY A 13 -5.67 8.01 4.82
N ASP A 14 -4.38 8.24 4.99
CA ASP A 14 -3.49 8.73 3.94
C ASP A 14 -3.06 7.62 2.95
N PRO A 15 -2.31 7.95 1.86
CA PRO A 15 -1.93 6.97 0.85
C PRO A 15 -1.16 5.76 1.41
N ALA A 16 -0.30 5.97 2.41
CA ALA A 16 0.49 4.89 3.01
C ALA A 16 -0.41 3.89 3.74
N ALA A 17 -1.38 4.36 4.53
CA ALA A 17 -2.35 3.48 5.19
C ALA A 17 -3.26 2.77 4.19
N ALA A 18 -3.72 3.48 3.15
CA ALA A 18 -4.54 2.89 2.09
C ALA A 18 -3.77 1.75 1.40
N MET A 19 -2.53 2.01 0.98
CA MET A 19 -1.67 1.03 0.32
C MET A 19 -1.41 -0.19 1.20
N ALA A 20 -1.06 0.00 2.47
CA ALA A 20 -0.79 -1.10 3.39
C ALA A 20 -2.01 -2.05 3.51
N ARG A 21 -3.24 -1.51 3.57
CA ARG A 21 -4.47 -2.30 3.62
C ARG A 21 -4.79 -2.98 2.29
N ILE A 22 -4.60 -2.29 1.17
CA ILE A 22 -4.78 -2.84 -0.18
C ILE A 22 -3.83 -4.02 -0.40
N ALA A 23 -2.55 -3.85 -0.07
CA ALA A 23 -1.53 -4.87 -0.19
C ALA A 23 -1.86 -6.12 0.63
N VAL A 24 -2.38 -5.95 1.86
CA VAL A 24 -2.88 -7.05 2.70
C VAL A 24 -4.09 -7.73 2.07
N ALA A 25 -5.10 -6.97 1.62
CA ALA A 25 -6.31 -7.52 1.03
C ALA A 25 -6.05 -8.32 -0.26
N LEU A 26 -5.01 -7.93 -1.00
CA LEU A 26 -4.59 -8.59 -2.23
C LEU A 26 -3.59 -9.72 -2.01
N ASP A 27 -3.16 -9.95 -0.76
CA ASP A 27 -2.19 -10.98 -0.36
C ASP A 27 -0.88 -10.89 -1.18
N VAL A 28 -0.36 -9.66 -1.31
CA VAL A 28 0.88 -9.41 -2.06
C VAL A 28 2.11 -9.61 -1.17
N PRO A 29 3.25 -10.05 -1.73
CA PRO A 29 4.46 -10.24 -0.94
C PRO A 29 5.09 -8.92 -0.48
N GLY A 30 4.86 -7.83 -1.20
CA GLY A 30 5.35 -6.50 -0.85
C GLY A 30 4.92 -5.42 -1.84
N TYR A 31 5.23 -4.18 -1.49
CA TYR A 31 4.94 -3.00 -2.30
C TYR A 31 6.07 -1.98 -2.19
N PHE A 32 6.12 -1.09 -3.18
CA PHE A 32 7.03 0.05 -3.24
C PHE A 32 6.31 1.33 -2.92
N ALA A 33 6.99 2.20 -2.19
CA ALA A 33 6.54 3.54 -1.87
C ALA A 33 7.56 4.57 -2.37
N SER A 34 7.04 5.67 -2.88
CA SER A 34 7.76 6.90 -3.21
C SER A 34 6.97 8.09 -2.68
N ALA A 35 7.48 9.31 -2.87
CA ALA A 35 6.79 10.51 -2.41
C ALA A 35 5.42 10.69 -3.07
N ASP A 36 5.32 10.33 -4.35
CA ASP A 36 4.16 10.64 -5.20
C ASP A 36 3.34 9.39 -5.56
N GLU A 37 3.96 8.20 -5.51
CA GLU A 37 3.38 6.96 -6.03
C GLU A 37 3.64 5.79 -5.09
N PHE A 38 2.65 4.90 -4.98
CA PHE A 38 2.78 3.59 -4.36
C PHE A 38 2.44 2.52 -5.38
N ALA A 39 3.27 1.50 -5.50
CA ALA A 39 3.13 0.49 -6.55
C ALA A 39 3.41 -0.92 -6.06
N PHE A 40 2.73 -1.92 -6.61
CA PHE A 40 3.11 -3.32 -6.46
C PHE A 40 2.79 -4.11 -7.72
N THR A 41 3.37 -5.30 -7.82
CA THR A 41 3.12 -6.22 -8.92
C THR A 41 2.38 -7.44 -8.42
N LEU A 42 1.37 -7.87 -9.19
CA LEU A 42 0.65 -9.12 -8.98
C LEU A 42 1.10 -10.12 -10.03
N ARG A 43 1.38 -11.37 -9.61
CA ARG A 43 1.44 -12.49 -10.55
C ARG A 43 0.06 -12.68 -11.12
N SER A 44 -0.07 -12.51 -12.43
CA SER A 44 -1.37 -12.61 -13.10
C SER A 44 -1.64 -14.01 -13.68
N ASP A 45 -0.84 -15.01 -13.30
CA ASP A 45 -0.92 -16.40 -13.76
C ASP A 45 -2.32 -17.08 -13.70
N PRO A 46 -3.27 -16.69 -12.83
CA PRO A 46 -4.65 -17.19 -12.92
C PRO A 46 -5.51 -16.52 -14.00
N TRP A 47 -5.11 -15.32 -14.47
CA TRP A 47 -5.93 -14.42 -15.29
C TRP A 47 -5.26 -14.01 -16.61
N THR A 48 -3.99 -14.36 -16.84
CA THR A 48 -3.20 -13.97 -18.02
C THR A 48 -2.38 -15.15 -18.57
N THR A 49 -1.50 -14.87 -19.54
CA THR A 49 -0.43 -15.81 -19.94
C THR A 49 0.56 -16.03 -18.80
N PRO A 50 1.35 -17.14 -18.82
CA PRO A 50 2.35 -17.45 -17.78
C PRO A 50 3.43 -16.39 -17.54
N ASP A 51 3.59 -15.44 -18.48
CA ASP A 51 4.58 -14.36 -18.42
C ASP A 51 3.93 -12.97 -18.19
N GLY A 52 2.61 -12.91 -18.02
CA GLY A 52 1.89 -11.68 -17.78
C GLY A 52 2.24 -11.08 -16.42
N VAL A 53 2.38 -9.75 -16.37
CA VAL A 53 2.62 -9.02 -15.11
C VAL A 53 1.61 -7.88 -15.02
N LEU A 54 0.83 -7.87 -13.95
CA LEU A 54 -0.10 -6.80 -13.63
C LEU A 54 0.58 -5.83 -12.65
N SER A 55 0.83 -4.62 -13.13
CA SER A 55 1.31 -3.51 -12.30
C SER A 55 0.10 -2.77 -11.75
N VAL A 56 0.13 -2.44 -10.47
CA VAL A 56 -0.93 -1.70 -9.80
C VAL A 56 -0.29 -0.48 -9.13
N ASP A 57 -0.76 0.70 -9.51
CA ASP A 57 -0.29 1.98 -9.02
C ASP A 57 -1.43 2.67 -8.26
N LEU A 58 -1.16 3.16 -7.05
CA LEU A 58 -2.10 3.92 -6.23
C LEU A 58 -1.75 5.40 -6.28
N SER A 59 -2.73 6.23 -6.60
CA SER A 59 -2.66 7.68 -6.53
C SER A 59 -3.82 8.24 -5.73
N ALA A 60 -3.63 9.43 -5.15
CA ALA A 60 -4.75 10.21 -4.63
C ALA A 60 -5.59 10.70 -5.81
N LEU A 61 -6.91 10.65 -5.69
CA LEU A 61 -7.79 11.21 -6.71
C LEU A 61 -7.64 12.74 -6.73
N ASP A 62 -7.30 13.28 -7.90
CA ASP A 62 -7.19 14.73 -8.08
C ASP A 62 -8.58 15.37 -8.15
N ARG A 63 -9.03 15.90 -7.01
CA ARG A 63 -10.31 16.59 -6.89
C ARG A 63 -10.42 17.83 -7.79
N GLU A 64 -9.33 18.37 -8.33
CA GLU A 64 -9.38 19.49 -9.26
C GLU A 64 -9.68 19.05 -10.70
N LEU A 65 -9.16 17.88 -11.11
CA LEU A 65 -9.45 17.27 -12.41
C LEU A 65 -10.87 16.69 -12.48
N TYR A 66 -11.38 16.18 -11.36
CA TYR A 66 -12.71 15.56 -11.27
C TYR A 66 -13.79 16.51 -10.74
N GLY A 67 -13.46 17.77 -10.42
CA GLY A 67 -14.40 18.76 -9.90
C GLY A 67 -14.45 18.80 -8.36
N THR A 68 -14.58 20.02 -7.82
CA THR A 68 -14.59 20.29 -6.36
C THR A 68 -15.89 19.90 -5.65
N GLY A 69 -16.84 19.30 -6.37
CA GLY A 69 -18.16 19.00 -5.86
C GLY A 69 -18.24 17.65 -5.15
N ASP A 70 -18.97 17.60 -4.05
CA ASP A 70 -19.63 16.39 -3.51
C ASP A 70 -20.65 15.77 -4.52
N ASP A 71 -20.59 16.21 -5.78
CA ASP A 71 -21.61 16.06 -6.81
C ASP A 71 -21.20 15.16 -7.98
N THR A 72 -19.97 14.63 -7.95
CA THR A 72 -19.47 13.75 -8.99
C THR A 72 -19.83 12.29 -8.71
N ALA A 73 -19.83 11.43 -9.75
CA ALA A 73 -19.86 9.97 -9.56
C ALA A 73 -18.69 9.45 -8.68
N PHE A 74 -17.64 10.28 -8.53
CA PHE A 74 -16.44 10.02 -7.74
C PHE A 74 -16.59 10.40 -6.27
N ALA A 75 -17.63 11.12 -5.85
CA ALA A 75 -17.89 11.38 -4.45
C ALA A 75 -18.52 10.11 -3.82
N PRO A 76 -17.78 9.34 -3.00
CA PRO A 76 -16.77 9.82 -2.05
C PRO A 76 -15.47 8.97 -2.04
N TYR A 77 -14.84 8.75 -3.19
CA TYR A 77 -13.56 8.04 -3.30
C TYR A 77 -12.39 8.99 -3.01
N ASP A 78 -11.33 8.45 -2.41
CA ASP A 78 -10.14 9.20 -1.99
C ASP A 78 -8.92 8.82 -2.84
N PHE A 79 -8.92 7.60 -3.40
CA PHE A 79 -7.80 7.05 -4.13
C PHE A 79 -8.24 6.30 -5.40
N GLU A 80 -7.34 6.28 -6.38
CA GLU A 80 -7.45 5.48 -7.60
C GLU A 80 -6.34 4.43 -7.61
N LEU A 81 -6.71 3.19 -7.91
CA LEU A 81 -5.80 2.15 -8.32
C LEU A 81 -5.84 2.05 -9.85
N SER A 82 -4.73 2.38 -10.49
CA SER A 82 -4.51 2.22 -11.93
C SER A 82 -3.81 0.89 -12.19
N LEU A 83 -4.40 0.06 -13.06
CA LEU A 83 -3.88 -1.26 -13.39
C LEU A 83 -3.37 -1.30 -14.83
N GLU A 84 -2.13 -1.76 -15.00
CA GLU A 84 -1.49 -1.93 -16.31
C GLU A 84 -1.00 -3.37 -16.49
N LEU A 85 -1.35 -3.99 -17.63
CA LEU A 85 -0.91 -5.33 -17.98
C LEU A 85 0.26 -5.31 -18.97
N ARG A 86 1.38 -5.91 -18.57
CA ARG A 86 2.62 -6.01 -19.35
C ARG A 86 2.86 -7.45 -19.83
N ASN A 87 3.65 -7.59 -20.91
CA ASN A 87 4.06 -8.88 -21.50
C ASN A 87 2.91 -9.77 -22.03
N VAL A 88 1.86 -9.15 -22.55
CA VAL A 88 0.68 -9.85 -23.10
C VAL A 88 0.40 -9.39 -24.54
N PRO A 89 -0.04 -10.31 -25.44
CA PRO A 89 -0.39 -9.97 -26.82
C PRO A 89 -1.42 -8.82 -26.91
N ALA A 90 -1.19 -7.88 -27.82
CA ALA A 90 -2.02 -6.68 -27.94
C ALA A 90 -3.51 -6.98 -28.19
N GLN A 91 -3.83 -8.02 -28.98
CA GLN A 91 -5.23 -8.35 -29.29
C GLN A 91 -6.04 -8.82 -28.09
N ALA A 92 -5.40 -9.43 -27.09
CA ALA A 92 -6.08 -9.97 -25.90
C ALA A 92 -5.92 -9.04 -24.67
N ARG A 93 -5.12 -7.97 -24.78
CA ARG A 93 -4.72 -7.16 -23.63
C ARG A 93 -5.92 -6.56 -22.89
N GLN A 94 -6.89 -6.01 -23.60
CA GLN A 94 -8.05 -5.35 -22.99
C GLN A 94 -8.90 -6.33 -22.19
N GLU A 95 -9.33 -7.43 -22.82
CA GLU A 95 -10.12 -8.49 -22.15
C GLU A 95 -9.39 -9.06 -20.93
N LEU A 96 -8.09 -9.32 -21.05
CA LEU A 96 -7.28 -9.85 -19.96
C LEU A 96 -7.11 -8.83 -18.83
N LEU A 97 -6.99 -7.56 -19.16
CA LEU A 97 -6.88 -6.47 -18.20
C LEU A 97 -8.20 -6.26 -17.45
N GLU A 98 -9.34 -6.27 -18.13
CA GLU A 98 -10.66 -6.19 -17.50
C GLU A 98 -10.90 -7.37 -16.56
N ARG A 99 -10.57 -8.59 -17.00
CA ARG A 99 -10.69 -9.79 -16.16
C ARG A 99 -9.79 -9.73 -14.92
N ALA A 100 -8.55 -9.27 -15.08
CA ALA A 100 -7.62 -9.08 -13.98
C ALA A 100 -8.10 -7.98 -13.02
N GLY A 101 -8.56 -6.84 -13.56
CA GLY A 101 -9.15 -5.74 -12.81
C GLY A 101 -10.38 -6.17 -12.01
N ARG A 102 -11.26 -6.97 -12.60
CA ARG A 102 -12.41 -7.55 -11.89
C ARG A 102 -11.97 -8.43 -10.72
N ALA A 103 -10.97 -9.28 -10.91
CA ALA A 103 -10.46 -10.12 -9.83
C ALA A 103 -9.83 -9.30 -8.68
N VAL A 104 -9.14 -8.20 -9.00
CA VAL A 104 -8.62 -7.26 -8.00
C VAL A 104 -9.78 -6.57 -7.27
N PHE A 105 -10.77 -6.04 -8.01
CA PHE A 105 -11.96 -5.40 -7.45
C PHE A 105 -12.71 -6.33 -6.49
N ASP A 106 -12.99 -7.57 -6.90
CA ASP A 106 -13.71 -8.55 -6.09
C ASP A 106 -12.97 -8.84 -4.77
N ARG A 107 -11.63 -8.94 -4.79
CA ARG A 107 -10.82 -9.10 -3.56
C ARG A 107 -10.88 -7.87 -2.66
N LEU A 108 -10.82 -6.68 -3.25
CA LEU A 108 -10.88 -5.43 -2.50
C LEU A 108 -12.23 -5.21 -1.83
N THR A 109 -13.32 -5.84 -2.27
CA THR A 109 -14.61 -5.81 -1.53
C THR A 109 -14.47 -6.27 -0.08
N GLY A 110 -13.48 -7.13 0.22
CA GLY A 110 -13.12 -7.56 1.58
C GLY A 110 -12.65 -6.42 2.50
N LEU A 111 -12.21 -5.28 1.95
CA LEU A 111 -11.92 -4.07 2.73
C LEU A 111 -13.17 -3.46 3.36
N ASN A 112 -14.35 -3.82 2.86
CA ASN A 112 -15.65 -3.34 3.30
C ASN A 112 -15.75 -1.80 3.29
N VAL A 113 -15.24 -1.20 2.22
CA VAL A 113 -15.35 0.23 1.89
C VAL A 113 -16.03 0.40 0.53
N PRO A 114 -16.63 1.56 0.22
CA PRO A 114 -17.11 1.84 -1.13
C PRO A 114 -16.02 1.68 -2.18
N LEU A 115 -16.34 1.00 -3.29
CA LEU A 115 -15.46 0.82 -4.46
C LEU A 115 -16.23 1.07 -5.77
N ALA A 116 -15.52 1.49 -6.81
CA ALA A 116 -15.98 1.47 -8.20
C ALA A 116 -14.88 0.92 -9.11
N PHE A 117 -15.26 0.21 -10.17
CA PHE A 117 -14.37 -0.41 -11.14
C PHE A 117 -14.83 -0.12 -12.56
N GLY A 118 -13.90 0.30 -13.41
CA GLY A 118 -14.14 0.60 -14.81
C GLY A 118 -12.85 0.84 -15.58
N ASP A 119 -12.96 1.46 -16.76
CA ASP A 119 -11.84 1.96 -17.54
C ASP A 119 -11.93 3.47 -17.77
N GLY A 120 -11.10 4.06 -18.64
CA GLY A 120 -11.15 5.51 -18.87
C GLY A 120 -12.46 6.06 -19.47
N THR A 121 -13.44 5.21 -19.81
CA THR A 121 -14.72 5.59 -20.42
C THR A 121 -15.92 5.03 -19.67
N ASP A 122 -15.88 3.74 -19.35
CA ASP A 122 -17.02 2.96 -18.87
C ASP A 122 -16.83 2.49 -17.42
N LEU A 123 -17.89 2.62 -16.62
CA LEU A 123 -18.06 2.03 -15.31
C LEU A 123 -18.62 0.62 -15.47
N PHE A 124 -17.93 -0.39 -14.92
CA PHE A 124 -18.31 -1.79 -15.02
C PHE A 124 -19.07 -2.28 -13.78
N ALA A 125 -18.62 -1.89 -12.58
CA ALA A 125 -19.22 -2.34 -11.32
C ALA A 125 -18.96 -1.36 -10.16
N ASP A 126 -19.84 -1.39 -9.15
CA ASP A 126 -19.62 -0.73 -7.87
C ASP A 126 -19.91 -1.68 -6.69
N PHE A 127 -19.25 -1.43 -5.57
CA PHE A 127 -19.47 -2.16 -4.31
C PHE A 127 -19.81 -1.17 -3.21
N LEU A 128 -20.90 -1.47 -2.50
CA LEU A 128 -21.29 -0.74 -1.29
C LEU A 128 -21.42 -1.73 -0.13
N PRO A 129 -20.78 -1.46 1.02
CA PRO A 129 -20.97 -2.22 2.25
C PRO A 129 -22.45 -2.41 2.58
N GLY A 130 -22.87 -3.66 2.83
CA GLY A 130 -24.26 -4.02 3.13
C GLY A 130 -25.16 -4.22 1.91
N ARG A 131 -24.84 -3.67 0.74
CA ARG A 131 -25.56 -3.93 -0.52
C ARG A 131 -24.89 -5.04 -1.35
N GLY A 132 -23.56 -5.06 -1.34
CA GLY A 132 -22.77 -5.94 -2.22
C GLY A 132 -22.45 -5.28 -3.56
N VAL A 133 -22.03 -6.12 -4.50
CA VAL A 133 -21.61 -5.72 -5.85
C VAL A 133 -22.83 -5.52 -6.74
N ARG A 134 -22.85 -4.42 -7.50
CA ARG A 134 -23.77 -4.20 -8.61
C ARG A 134 -22.96 -4.07 -9.89
N GLU A 135 -23.45 -4.69 -10.96
CA GLU A 135 -22.86 -4.64 -12.30
C GLU A 135 -23.64 -3.66 -13.18
N PHE A 136 -22.92 -2.98 -14.07
CA PHE A 136 -23.48 -2.02 -15.01
C PHE A 136 -23.42 -2.57 -16.45
N PRO A 137 -24.38 -2.20 -17.31
CA PRO A 137 -24.29 -2.49 -18.73
C PRO A 137 -23.14 -1.71 -19.39
N PRO A 138 -22.59 -2.18 -20.53
CA PRO A 138 -21.58 -1.45 -21.30
C PRO A 138 -22.05 -0.04 -21.70
N GLY A 139 -21.12 0.92 -21.78
CA GLY A 139 -21.42 2.32 -22.13
C GLY A 139 -21.94 3.18 -20.97
N VAL A 140 -21.98 2.67 -19.74
CA VAL A 140 -22.29 3.48 -18.56
C VAL A 140 -21.08 4.35 -18.25
N SER A 141 -21.19 5.65 -18.53
CA SER A 141 -20.10 6.59 -18.33
C SER A 141 -19.85 6.90 -16.86
N TRP A 142 -18.61 7.27 -16.54
CA TRP A 142 -18.21 7.88 -15.27
C TRP A 142 -18.74 9.31 -15.05
N ASP A 143 -19.34 9.94 -16.06
CA ASP A 143 -19.76 11.35 -16.01
C ASP A 143 -20.95 11.62 -15.06
N GLU A 144 -21.04 12.86 -14.55
CA GLU A 144 -22.08 13.37 -13.64
C GLU A 144 -23.49 13.17 -14.18
N ASP A 145 -23.70 13.37 -15.48
CA ASP A 145 -25.02 13.23 -16.12
C ASP A 145 -25.56 11.80 -16.07
N ALA A 146 -24.69 10.79 -15.94
CA ALA A 146 -25.12 9.41 -15.77
C ALA A 146 -25.56 9.11 -14.32
N ARG A 147 -25.07 9.87 -13.33
CA ARG A 147 -25.28 9.68 -11.87
C ARG A 147 -26.75 9.62 -11.50
N ASP A 148 -27.58 10.53 -12.00
CA ASP A 148 -29.02 10.60 -11.67
C ASP A 148 -29.79 9.32 -12.01
N THR A 149 -29.23 8.51 -12.91
CA THR A 149 -29.86 7.27 -13.37
C THR A 149 -29.59 6.10 -12.41
N TRP A 150 -28.54 6.15 -11.59
CA TRP A 150 -28.09 4.98 -10.81
C TRP A 150 -27.50 5.27 -9.43
N PHE A 151 -27.30 6.54 -9.06
CA PHE A 151 -26.95 6.96 -7.71
C PHE A 151 -28.25 7.03 -6.90
N GLU A 152 -28.39 6.19 -5.88
CA GLU A 152 -29.53 6.25 -4.96
C GLU A 152 -29.15 7.11 -3.75
N PRO A 153 -29.50 8.41 -3.70
CA PRO A 153 -28.99 9.33 -2.67
C PRO A 153 -29.36 8.89 -1.25
N SER A 154 -30.46 8.15 -1.10
CA SER A 154 -30.91 7.51 0.14
C SER A 154 -29.93 6.46 0.67
N LEU A 155 -29.22 5.74 -0.19
CA LEU A 155 -28.23 4.72 0.17
C LEU A 155 -26.84 5.32 0.46
N HIS A 156 -26.59 6.52 -0.06
CA HIS A 156 -25.39 7.31 0.19
C HIS A 156 -25.56 8.30 1.36
N GLY A 157 -26.73 8.24 2.04
CA GLY A 157 -27.10 9.06 3.19
C GLY A 157 -27.71 10.39 2.77
N SER A 158 -28.97 10.63 3.15
CA SER A 158 -29.64 11.94 3.07
C SER A 158 -29.24 12.89 4.20
N ARG A 159 -28.36 12.44 5.09
CA ARG A 159 -27.59 13.36 5.93
C ARG A 159 -26.52 13.97 5.03
N PRO A 160 -26.21 15.28 5.15
CA PRO A 160 -24.98 15.80 4.56
C PRO A 160 -23.89 14.79 4.90
N ALA A 161 -23.13 14.33 3.89
CA ALA A 161 -21.96 13.48 4.11
C ALA A 161 -21.29 14.08 5.35
N PRO A 162 -21.26 13.37 6.50
CA PRO A 162 -20.85 13.99 7.75
C PRO A 162 -19.53 14.63 7.41
N SER A 163 -19.45 15.96 7.41
CA SER A 163 -18.38 16.71 6.75
C SER A 163 -17.10 15.92 7.01
N PHE A 164 -16.61 15.17 6.02
CA PHE A 164 -15.51 14.23 6.29
C PHE A 164 -14.19 15.02 6.43
N ASP A 165 -14.29 16.35 6.40
CA ASP A 165 -13.42 17.30 7.08
C ASP A 165 -13.24 17.01 8.59
N LYS A 166 -14.15 16.26 9.22
CA LYS A 166 -14.00 15.81 10.59
C LYS A 166 -13.42 14.40 10.61
N GLU A 167 -12.12 14.41 10.86
CA GLU A 167 -11.24 13.28 11.12
C GLU A 167 -10.91 12.47 9.87
N ARG A 168 -10.00 13.02 9.03
CA ARG A 168 -8.80 12.23 8.70
C ARG A 168 -8.39 11.57 10.00
N THR A 169 -8.67 10.27 10.15
CA THR A 169 -8.18 9.52 11.31
C THR A 169 -6.72 9.87 11.40
N SER A 170 -6.30 10.46 12.53
CA SER A 170 -4.90 10.80 12.71
C SER A 170 -4.08 9.59 12.30
N PRO A 171 -2.99 9.78 11.51
CA PRO A 171 -2.11 8.68 11.08
C PRO A 171 -1.92 7.69 12.23
N ALA A 172 -2.03 6.39 11.94
CA ALA A 172 -1.91 5.36 12.96
C ALA A 172 -0.68 5.66 13.82
N ARG A 173 -0.89 5.92 15.11
CA ARG A 173 0.20 6.15 16.05
C ARG A 173 0.52 4.79 16.64
N PRO A 174 1.57 4.10 16.16
CA PRO A 174 1.88 2.77 16.65
C PRO A 174 2.04 2.88 18.16
N SER A 175 1.26 2.07 18.87
CA SER A 175 1.33 2.00 20.33
C SER A 175 2.18 0.83 20.80
N HIS A 176 2.42 -0.12 19.90
CA HIS A 176 3.17 -1.33 20.10
C HIS A 176 3.55 -1.93 18.73
N GLY A 177 4.50 -2.86 18.70
CA GLY A 177 4.84 -3.61 17.49
C GLY A 177 6.34 -3.80 17.29
N ALA A 178 6.69 -4.67 16.35
CA ALA A 178 8.06 -4.94 15.95
C ALA A 178 8.18 -5.05 14.44
N VAL A 179 9.19 -4.39 13.89
CA VAL A 179 9.58 -4.50 12.48
C VAL A 179 11.09 -4.66 12.40
N ARG A 180 11.55 -5.23 11.30
CA ARG A 180 12.95 -5.26 10.94
C ARG A 180 13.16 -4.49 9.65
N VAL A 181 14.04 -3.50 9.70
CA VAL A 181 14.42 -2.71 8.54
C VAL A 181 15.72 -3.26 8.00
N TYR A 182 15.70 -3.63 6.73
CA TYR A 182 16.90 -4.00 5.98
C TYR A 182 17.24 -2.88 5.00
N GLU A 183 18.53 -2.62 4.80
CA GLU A 183 18.98 -1.66 3.81
C GLU A 183 20.10 -2.23 2.94
N THR A 184 19.93 -2.05 1.62
CA THR A 184 20.92 -2.38 0.60
C THR A 184 20.89 -1.36 -0.53
N ASP A 185 22.02 -0.68 -0.76
CA ASP A 185 22.19 0.30 -1.85
C ASP A 185 21.07 1.36 -1.91
N GLY A 186 20.74 1.92 -0.74
CA GLY A 186 19.69 2.92 -0.55
C GLY A 186 18.27 2.39 -0.68
N LEU A 187 18.05 1.09 -0.89
CA LEU A 187 16.74 0.46 -0.79
C LEU A 187 16.50 0.01 0.65
N LEU A 188 15.46 0.55 1.27
CA LEU A 188 14.98 0.19 2.61
C LEU A 188 13.80 -0.77 2.46
N GLN A 189 13.82 -1.87 3.20
CA GLN A 189 12.77 -2.88 3.21
C GLN A 189 12.32 -3.10 4.66
N ILE A 190 11.08 -2.75 4.95
CA ILE A 190 10.46 -2.84 6.28
C ILE A 190 9.68 -4.15 6.32
N VAL A 191 10.17 -5.08 7.13
CA VAL A 191 9.57 -6.41 7.32
C VAL A 191 8.87 -6.42 8.67
N PRO A 192 7.53 -6.45 8.73
CA PRO A 192 6.82 -6.56 9.99
C PRO A 192 7.07 -7.93 10.65
N TRP A 193 7.17 -7.95 11.98
CA TRP A 193 7.53 -9.15 12.73
C TRP A 193 6.47 -9.49 13.76
N GLY A 194 5.65 -10.50 13.46
CA GLY A 194 4.64 -11.02 14.38
C GLY A 194 5.20 -12.10 15.30
N GLU A 195 4.35 -12.64 16.18
CA GLU A 195 4.74 -13.68 17.15
C GLU A 195 5.31 -14.95 16.48
N ALA A 196 4.78 -15.31 15.30
CA ALA A 196 5.19 -16.50 14.55
C ALA A 196 6.42 -16.26 13.64
N GLY A 197 6.92 -15.02 13.55
CA GLY A 197 8.01 -14.64 12.66
C GLY A 197 7.63 -13.50 11.70
N PRO A 198 8.39 -13.31 10.61
CA PRO A 198 8.16 -12.20 9.71
C PRO A 198 6.83 -12.36 8.94
N VAL A 199 6.22 -11.24 8.58
CA VAL A 199 4.89 -11.15 7.98
C VAL A 199 4.98 -10.38 6.65
N THR A 200 4.12 -10.75 5.69
CA THR A 200 3.93 -10.03 4.42
C THR A 200 2.66 -9.16 4.49
N PRO A 201 2.56 -8.08 3.69
CA PRO A 201 3.52 -7.59 2.71
C PRO A 201 4.78 -6.96 3.32
N VAL A 202 5.84 -6.79 2.52
CA VAL A 202 7.03 -6.00 2.86
C VAL A 202 6.94 -4.63 2.20
N ALA A 203 7.00 -3.56 2.99
CA ALA A 203 7.06 -2.20 2.45
C ALA A 203 8.50 -1.88 2.00
N SER A 204 8.66 -1.39 0.78
CA SER A 204 9.97 -1.05 0.20
C SER A 204 10.02 0.42 -0.19
N VAL A 205 11.07 1.14 0.19
CA VAL A 205 11.20 2.58 -0.07
C VAL A 205 12.66 2.94 -0.31
N ARG A 206 12.93 3.94 -1.15
CA ARG A 206 14.28 4.47 -1.34
C ARG A 206 14.61 5.47 -0.23
N ALA A 207 15.83 5.43 0.30
CA ALA A 207 16.28 6.36 1.35
C ALA A 207 16.12 7.84 0.93
N GLN A 208 16.20 8.13 -0.37
CA GLN A 208 16.00 9.46 -0.95
C GLN A 208 14.56 9.98 -0.82
N ALA A 209 13.57 9.12 -0.56
CA ALA A 209 12.19 9.55 -0.31
C ALA A 209 12.03 10.30 1.04
N GLY A 210 13.06 10.24 1.88
CA GLY A 210 13.16 11.07 3.08
C GLY A 210 12.57 10.44 4.34
N PRO A 211 12.87 11.05 5.50
CA PRO A 211 12.52 10.51 6.80
C PRO A 211 11.01 10.48 7.07
N ALA A 212 10.25 11.48 6.59
CA ALA A 212 8.80 11.54 6.82
C ALA A 212 8.06 10.34 6.22
N LEU A 213 8.32 9.99 4.95
CA LEU A 213 7.69 8.82 4.33
C LEU A 213 8.15 7.52 5.00
N LEU A 214 9.45 7.39 5.30
CA LEU A 214 9.96 6.20 5.98
C LEU A 214 9.29 6.00 7.35
N GLY A 215 9.20 7.05 8.16
CA GLY A 215 8.51 7.00 9.44
C GLY A 215 7.04 6.63 9.30
N ARG A 216 6.37 7.20 8.30
CA ARG A 216 4.97 6.90 8.05
C ARG A 216 4.75 5.43 7.67
N LEU A 217 5.62 4.86 6.85
CA LEU A 217 5.60 3.43 6.51
C LEU A 217 5.89 2.57 7.75
N LEU A 218 6.89 2.95 8.56
CA LEU A 218 7.19 2.24 9.81
C LEU A 218 5.97 2.19 10.74
N ALA A 219 5.22 3.30 10.84
CA ALA A 219 4.03 3.38 11.66
C ALA A 219 2.98 2.33 11.28
N GLU A 220 2.69 2.20 9.98
CA GLU A 220 1.72 1.21 9.45
C GLU A 220 2.21 -0.23 9.65
N GLU A 221 3.49 -0.48 9.41
CA GLU A 221 4.09 -1.80 9.53
C GLU A 221 4.19 -2.28 11.00
N LEU A 222 4.47 -1.36 11.93
CA LEU A 222 4.47 -1.63 13.37
C LEU A 222 3.07 -2.00 13.86
N GLU A 223 2.04 -1.23 13.52
CA GLU A 223 0.66 -1.49 13.95
C GLU A 223 0.14 -2.84 13.41
N ARG A 224 0.57 -3.22 12.19
CA ARG A 224 0.22 -4.52 11.59
C ARG A 224 0.92 -5.71 12.23
N SER A 225 2.05 -5.51 12.90
CA SER A 225 2.84 -6.62 13.45
C SER A 225 2.16 -7.37 14.61
N THR A 226 1.07 -6.85 15.18
CA THR A 226 0.50 -7.32 16.44
C THR A 226 -0.61 -8.37 16.36
N PRO A 227 -1.58 -8.33 15.43
CA PRO A 227 -2.61 -9.37 15.39
C PRO A 227 -2.00 -10.71 14.93
N PRO A 228 -2.53 -11.88 15.38
CA PRO A 228 -2.15 -13.18 14.87
C PRO A 228 -2.63 -13.29 13.42
N SER A 229 -1.84 -12.73 12.49
CA SER A 229 -2.08 -12.91 11.07
C SER A 229 -1.70 -14.35 10.73
N PRO A 230 -2.58 -15.13 10.08
CA PRO A 230 -2.17 -16.42 9.53
C PRO A 230 -1.04 -16.16 8.54
N GLN A 231 0.18 -16.57 8.91
CA GLN A 231 1.35 -16.55 8.03
C GLN A 231 0.96 -17.17 6.70
N LYS A 232 1.07 -16.39 5.62
CA LYS A 232 0.77 -16.94 4.30
C LYS A 232 1.90 -16.94 3.29
N ASN A 233 2.96 -16.15 3.45
CA ASN A 233 4.08 -16.19 2.50
C ASN A 233 5.42 -15.91 3.17
N ASP A 234 6.47 -16.59 2.68
CA ASP A 234 7.86 -16.29 3.01
C ASP A 234 8.25 -14.94 2.36
N PRO A 235 8.67 -13.92 3.14
CA PRO A 235 9.05 -12.61 2.59
C PRO A 235 10.42 -12.62 1.91
N TRP A 236 11.29 -13.59 2.17
CA TRP A 236 12.68 -13.55 1.71
C TRP A 236 12.87 -13.55 0.18
N PRO A 237 12.08 -14.30 -0.61
CA PRO A 237 12.10 -14.21 -2.06
C PRO A 237 11.82 -12.79 -2.57
N TRP A 238 10.87 -12.08 -1.93
CA TRP A 238 10.59 -10.69 -2.26
C TRP A 238 11.73 -9.77 -1.81
N VAL A 239 12.22 -9.92 -0.58
CA VAL A 239 13.26 -9.07 -0.01
C VAL A 239 14.52 -9.09 -0.88
N SER A 240 15.06 -10.27 -1.15
CA SER A 240 16.26 -10.45 -1.98
C SER A 240 16.02 -10.15 -3.47
N GLY A 241 14.89 -10.62 -4.02
CA GLY A 241 14.55 -10.41 -5.44
C GLY A 241 14.36 -8.93 -5.79
N THR A 242 13.72 -8.17 -4.90
CA THR A 242 13.51 -6.72 -5.06
C THR A 242 14.82 -5.95 -5.04
N ALA A 243 15.78 -6.38 -4.21
CA ALA A 243 17.14 -5.84 -4.21
C ALA A 243 17.98 -6.31 -5.41
N ARG A 244 17.47 -7.23 -6.24
CA ARG A 244 18.16 -7.85 -7.38
C ARG A 244 19.45 -8.58 -6.97
N LEU A 245 19.43 -9.19 -5.79
CA LEU A 245 20.56 -9.95 -5.25
C LEU A 245 20.13 -11.39 -4.99
N SER A 246 21.08 -12.33 -5.06
CA SER A 246 20.85 -13.66 -4.50
C SER A 246 20.67 -13.56 -2.97
N PRO A 247 19.96 -14.51 -2.33
CA PRO A 247 19.82 -14.53 -0.87
C PRO A 247 21.16 -14.45 -0.12
N GLU A 248 22.20 -15.11 -0.63
CA GLU A 248 23.54 -15.12 -0.04
C GLU A 248 24.28 -13.78 -0.17
N GLU A 249 24.14 -13.10 -1.32
CA GLU A 249 24.69 -11.75 -1.50
C GLU A 249 23.94 -10.74 -0.63
N TYR A 250 22.62 -10.85 -0.57
CA TYR A 250 21.79 -10.00 0.26
C TYR A 250 22.17 -10.12 1.73
N ALA A 251 22.28 -11.35 2.26
CA ALA A 251 22.65 -11.59 3.65
C ALA A 251 24.04 -11.04 4.03
N ARG A 252 24.96 -10.92 3.06
CA ARG A 252 26.30 -10.35 3.29
C ARG A 252 26.37 -8.82 3.19
N THR A 253 25.46 -8.21 2.43
CA THR A 253 25.54 -6.78 2.06
C THR A 253 24.50 -5.91 2.76
N ALA A 254 23.40 -6.50 3.19
CA ALA A 254 22.33 -5.80 3.87
C ALA A 254 22.76 -5.43 5.30
N VAL A 255 22.54 -4.17 5.67
CA VAL A 255 22.53 -3.78 7.09
C VAL A 255 21.12 -3.93 7.62
N SER A 256 20.98 -4.29 8.90
CA SER A 256 19.65 -4.52 9.47
C SER A 256 19.50 -3.93 10.86
N ILE A 257 18.29 -3.45 11.14
CA ILE A 257 17.90 -2.80 12.39
C ILE A 257 16.55 -3.40 12.83
N ASP A 258 16.47 -3.84 14.08
CA ASP A 258 15.20 -4.14 14.73
C ASP A 258 14.63 -2.83 15.29
N VAL A 259 13.41 -2.48 14.87
CA VAL A 259 12.67 -1.33 15.38
C VAL A 259 11.45 -1.82 16.14
N ARG A 260 11.28 -1.36 17.38
CA ARG A 260 10.18 -1.74 18.25
C ARG A 260 9.53 -0.53 18.87
N VAL A 261 8.22 -0.62 19.05
CA VAL A 261 7.47 0.32 19.88
C VAL A 261 6.95 -0.44 21.09
N ALA A 262 7.28 0.07 22.27
CA ALA A 262 6.77 -0.43 23.53
C ALA A 262 6.77 0.71 24.56
N GLU A 263 5.76 0.74 25.43
CA GLU A 263 5.70 1.67 26.57
C GLU A 263 5.80 3.16 26.16
N GLY A 264 5.31 3.53 24.97
CA GLY A 264 5.37 4.90 24.47
C GLY A 264 6.77 5.37 24.09
N ALA A 265 7.67 4.44 23.76
CA ALA A 265 9.00 4.75 23.22
C ALA A 265 9.28 3.93 21.95
N VAL A 266 10.02 4.54 21.03
CA VAL A 266 10.59 3.88 19.85
C VAL A 266 12.00 3.45 20.19
N GLN A 267 12.32 2.19 19.98
CA GLN A 267 13.66 1.64 20.14
C GLN A 267 14.14 1.08 18.81
N ALA A 268 15.34 1.46 18.39
CA ALA A 268 16.02 0.87 17.23
C ALA A 268 17.34 0.26 17.66
N VAL A 269 17.55 -1.00 17.30
CA VAL A 269 18.73 -1.79 17.70
C VAL A 269 19.34 -2.41 16.44
N PRO A 270 20.63 -2.18 16.16
CA PRO A 270 21.32 -2.89 15.08
C PRO A 270 21.32 -4.40 15.29
N LEU A 271 21.18 -5.14 14.20
CA LEU A 271 21.34 -6.60 14.20
C LEU A 271 22.76 -6.97 13.77
N GLY A 272 23.34 -7.94 14.47
CA GLY A 272 24.64 -8.51 14.11
C GLY A 272 25.86 -7.68 14.54
N ALA A 273 25.68 -6.50 15.12
CA ALA A 273 26.74 -5.78 15.81
C ALA A 273 26.80 -6.24 17.28
N ALA A 274 28.00 -6.50 17.80
CA ALA A 274 28.21 -6.87 19.21
C ALA A 274 27.94 -5.72 20.20
N ASP A 275 27.56 -4.55 19.70
CA ASP A 275 27.40 -3.32 20.46
C ASP A 275 25.92 -2.91 20.56
N ASP A 276 25.32 -3.24 21.70
CA ASP A 276 24.15 -2.53 22.24
C ASP A 276 24.42 -1.01 22.39
N ALA A 277 25.68 -0.58 22.29
CA ALA A 277 26.12 0.81 22.38
C ALA A 277 25.55 1.72 21.27
N LEU A 278 25.11 1.15 20.14
CA LEU A 278 24.46 1.89 19.04
C LEU A 278 22.94 1.88 19.13
N ALA A 279 22.34 1.22 20.13
CA ALA A 279 20.90 1.22 20.32
C ALA A 279 20.42 2.65 20.58
N GLU A 280 19.41 3.09 19.83
CA GLU A 280 18.79 4.39 20.01
C GLU A 280 17.38 4.21 20.59
N ARG A 281 17.07 4.99 21.63
CA ARG A 281 15.74 5.06 22.22
C ARG A 281 15.22 6.49 22.14
N ARG A 282 14.04 6.64 21.57
CA ARG A 282 13.29 7.90 21.53
C ARG A 282 12.05 7.77 22.43
N PRO A 283 12.01 8.45 23.59
CA PRO A 283 10.78 8.56 24.36
C PRO A 283 9.84 9.60 23.75
N GLY A 284 8.53 9.43 23.97
CA GLY A 284 7.52 10.41 23.58
C GLY A 284 6.57 9.91 22.50
N PRO A 285 5.59 10.74 22.09
CA PRO A 285 4.61 10.35 21.09
C PRO A 285 5.30 10.01 19.76
N TRP A 286 4.69 9.10 19.01
CA TRP A 286 5.13 8.80 17.65
C TRP A 286 5.06 10.04 16.77
N ASP A 287 6.09 10.20 15.96
CA ASP A 287 6.24 11.27 14.99
C ASP A 287 7.09 10.73 13.83
N ASP A 288 6.49 10.75 12.65
CA ASP A 288 6.99 10.05 11.47
C ASP A 288 8.39 10.55 11.08
N GLU A 289 8.56 11.87 10.98
CA GLU A 289 9.84 12.45 10.54
C GLU A 289 10.99 12.03 11.46
N ALA A 290 10.91 12.26 12.77
CA ALA A 290 12.03 11.89 13.62
C ALA A 290 12.16 10.38 13.87
N ALA A 291 11.12 9.56 13.64
CA ALA A 291 11.26 8.10 13.62
C ALA A 291 12.05 7.64 12.38
N GLY A 292 11.73 8.18 11.21
CA GLY A 292 12.48 7.92 9.98
C GLY A 292 13.92 8.43 10.05
N GLU A 293 14.15 9.62 10.60
CA GLU A 293 15.51 10.14 10.80
C GLU A 293 16.34 9.23 11.71
N LEU A 294 15.76 8.73 12.80
CA LEU A 294 16.44 7.83 13.72
C LEU A 294 16.91 6.56 13.00
N VAL A 295 16.07 5.97 12.17
CA VAL A 295 16.43 4.80 11.36
C VAL A 295 17.52 5.15 10.33
N LEU A 296 17.34 6.22 9.55
CA LEU A 296 18.32 6.63 8.53
C LEU A 296 19.70 6.95 9.13
N ARG A 297 19.74 7.65 10.28
CA ARG A 297 20.99 7.93 11.00
C ARG A 297 21.68 6.65 11.45
N LEU A 298 20.93 5.70 12.01
CA LEU A 298 21.49 4.44 12.48
C LEU A 298 22.03 3.60 11.32
N ILE A 299 21.32 3.53 10.20
CA ILE A 299 21.79 2.89 8.95
C ILE A 299 23.10 3.54 8.47
N GLY A 300 23.14 4.88 8.40
CA GLY A 300 24.33 5.61 7.98
C GLY A 300 25.55 5.29 8.86
N ARG A 301 25.36 5.15 10.17
CA ARG A 301 26.43 4.71 11.09
C ARG A 301 26.83 3.27 10.82
N LEU A 302 25.89 2.34 10.67
CA LEU A 302 26.20 0.94 10.41
C LEU A 302 26.97 0.75 9.11
N ARG A 303 26.61 1.49 8.05
CA ARG A 303 27.34 1.50 6.79
C ARG A 303 28.78 2.00 6.94
N ALA A 304 28.99 3.02 7.76
CA ALA A 304 30.34 3.53 8.03
C ALA A 304 31.22 2.52 8.83
N HIS A 305 30.61 1.59 9.56
CA HIS A 305 31.31 0.58 10.35
C HIS A 305 31.34 -0.81 9.68
N ALA A 306 30.60 -1.01 8.59
CA ALA A 306 30.62 -2.26 7.83
C ALA A 306 31.96 -2.37 7.06
N PRO A 307 32.73 -3.46 7.23
CA PRO A 307 33.93 -3.66 6.42
C PRO A 307 33.52 -3.81 4.95
N THR A 308 34.09 -2.96 4.08
CA THR A 308 34.00 -3.07 2.62
C THR A 308 34.58 -4.37 2.10
#